data_AF-A0A2E6ZKW6-F1
#
_entry.id   AF-A0A2E6ZKW6-F1
#
_cell.length_a   1.000
_cell.length_b   1.000
_cell.length_c   1.000
_cell.angle_alpha   90.00
_cell.angle_beta   90.00
_cell.angle_gamma   90.00
#
_symmetry.space_group_name_H-M   'P 1'
#
loop_
_entity.id
_entity.type
_entity.pdbx_description
1 polymer ?
#
loop_
_entity_poly.entity_id
_entity_poly.type
_entity_poly.pdbx_seq_one_letter_code
_entity_poly.pdbx_strand_id
1 'polypeptide(L)'
;MSVTSDKKLWLFGDSFIAEQPQGASTEILQKQWFHRVGMLLHSDIYNTGVNGSSLEYLITQLIQYKDLMNPGDYAIFTVTEPQRKWFIEERPDWGNLFMYGGYQEYPVKKVVQAIDDYKYHLANKAGHLSLYYGAIGLINHICLYHKIKYCILPSFSPPITVEYAEFDKFDLAFRDNKTQDDIDHKVKEIPAMGQMLDVWGNLTQISTEEFGDGDENGDAKDVWQDIMQNKWRGCDQRMNHMTEVNHEFLAKKVYNCLVMGHGVDLTTGFHKSVINKDNFRDINPDNIYNHEYCMKDIDEEVAYKKKYNTKFKLF
;
A
#
# COMPACT_ATOMS: atom_id res chain seq x y z
N MET A 1 13.32 -29.94 -0.15
CA MET A 1 13.16 -29.61 -1.58
C MET A 1 12.21 -28.43 -1.64
N SER A 2 12.66 -27.28 -2.14
CA SER A 2 11.82 -26.07 -2.26
C SER A 2 10.86 -26.27 -3.43
N VAL A 3 9.58 -26.46 -3.14
CA VAL A 3 8.53 -26.41 -4.16
C VAL A 3 8.33 -24.92 -4.45
N THR A 4 9.00 -24.40 -5.47
CA THR A 4 8.70 -23.04 -5.97
C THR A 4 7.27 -23.03 -6.45
N SER A 5 6.48 -22.08 -6.00
CA SER A 5 5.11 -21.95 -6.48
C SER A 5 5.10 -21.40 -7.89
N ASP A 6 4.23 -21.93 -8.75
CA ASP A 6 3.99 -21.31 -10.06
C ASP A 6 3.24 -19.97 -9.94
N LYS A 7 2.70 -19.62 -8.76
CA LYS A 7 1.90 -18.41 -8.51
C LYS A 7 2.72 -17.33 -7.82
N LYS A 8 2.54 -16.09 -8.26
CA LYS A 8 3.18 -14.92 -7.66
C LYS A 8 2.19 -14.05 -6.91
N LEU A 9 2.67 -13.41 -5.85
CA LEU A 9 1.99 -12.36 -5.12
C LEU A 9 2.79 -11.05 -5.27
N TRP A 10 2.23 -10.11 -6.04
CA TRP A 10 2.82 -8.82 -6.31
C TRP A 10 2.34 -7.79 -5.29
N LEU A 11 3.27 -7.06 -4.67
CA LEU A 11 2.96 -6.09 -3.62
C LEU A 11 3.41 -4.69 -4.05
N PHE A 12 2.50 -3.73 -3.98
CA PHE A 12 2.74 -2.35 -4.37
C PHE A 12 2.22 -1.39 -3.30
N GLY A 13 3.04 -0.42 -2.90
CA GLY A 13 2.57 0.69 -2.07
C GLY A 13 3.61 1.24 -1.11
N ASP A 14 3.16 1.56 0.09
CA ASP A 14 3.94 2.32 1.05
C ASP A 14 4.42 1.47 2.24
N SER A 15 4.72 2.12 3.37
CA SER A 15 5.22 1.47 4.58
C SER A 15 4.31 0.37 5.15
N PHE A 16 3.01 0.37 4.82
CA PHE A 16 2.12 -0.72 5.24
C PHE A 16 2.42 -2.04 4.54
N ILE A 17 3.14 -2.02 3.41
CA ILE A 17 3.49 -3.23 2.66
C ILE A 17 4.98 -3.36 2.36
N ALA A 18 5.80 -2.38 2.76
CA ALA A 18 7.26 -2.47 2.64
C ALA A 18 7.85 -3.55 3.56
N GLU A 19 8.91 -4.23 3.12
CA GLU A 19 9.65 -5.18 3.96
C GLU A 19 10.40 -4.44 5.09
N GLN A 20 10.17 -4.86 6.34
CA GLN A 20 10.76 -4.22 7.53
C GLN A 20 11.17 -5.23 8.62
N PRO A 21 12.37 -5.12 9.21
CA PRO A 21 13.50 -4.31 8.75
C PRO A 21 14.08 -4.86 7.43
N GLN A 22 14.79 -4.00 6.70
CA GLN A 22 15.55 -4.44 5.54
C GLN A 22 16.62 -5.45 5.95
N GLY A 23 16.74 -6.56 5.21
CA GLY A 23 17.70 -7.62 5.54
C GLY A 23 17.33 -8.45 6.77
N ALA A 24 16.10 -8.33 7.28
CA ALA A 24 15.61 -9.17 8.35
C ALA A 24 15.65 -10.67 7.97
N SER A 25 15.73 -11.53 8.97
CA SER A 25 15.63 -12.97 8.75
C SER A 25 14.25 -13.34 8.21
N THR A 26 14.17 -14.46 7.49
CA THR A 26 12.89 -15.00 6.99
C THR A 26 11.85 -15.15 8.11
N GLU A 27 12.28 -15.52 9.31
CA GLU A 27 11.38 -15.66 10.47
C GLU A 27 10.72 -14.33 10.87
N ILE A 28 11.46 -13.21 10.80
CA ILE A 28 10.91 -11.88 11.11
C ILE A 28 9.99 -11.43 9.98
N LEU A 29 10.41 -11.59 8.72
CA LEU A 29 9.60 -11.22 7.56
C LEU A 29 8.26 -11.97 7.53
N GLN A 30 8.25 -13.26 7.90
CA GLN A 30 7.02 -14.07 7.98
C GLN A 30 6.00 -13.56 9.00
N LYS A 31 6.38 -12.67 9.91
CA LYS A 31 5.43 -12.03 10.83
C LYS A 31 4.61 -10.93 10.16
N GLN A 32 5.11 -10.35 9.06
CA GLN A 32 4.40 -9.31 8.32
C GLN A 32 3.15 -9.88 7.65
N TRP A 33 2.07 -9.11 7.65
CA TRP A 33 0.75 -9.61 7.26
C TRP A 33 0.72 -10.11 5.81
N PHE A 34 1.43 -9.45 4.90
CA PHE A 34 1.48 -9.85 3.49
C PHE A 34 2.32 -11.10 3.26
N HIS A 35 3.35 -11.36 4.08
CA HIS A 35 4.04 -12.65 4.06
C HIS A 35 3.11 -13.79 4.49
N ARG A 36 2.26 -13.55 5.50
CA ARG A 36 1.23 -14.51 5.91
C ARG A 36 0.22 -14.76 4.77
N VAL A 37 -0.15 -13.73 4.00
CA VAL A 37 -0.98 -13.91 2.79
C VAL A 37 -0.27 -14.79 1.76
N GLY A 38 1.00 -14.53 1.46
CA GLY A 38 1.77 -15.34 0.51
C GLY A 38 1.90 -16.81 0.93
N MET A 39 2.04 -17.06 2.24
CA MET A 39 2.03 -18.43 2.79
C MET A 39 0.68 -19.13 2.58
N LEU A 40 -0.44 -18.43 2.84
CA LEU A 40 -1.79 -18.97 2.64
C LEU A 40 -2.11 -19.23 1.16
N LEU A 41 -1.57 -18.41 0.27
CA LEU A 41 -1.72 -18.56 -1.18
C LEU A 41 -0.77 -19.60 -1.78
N HIS A 42 0.23 -20.05 -1.01
CA HIS A 42 1.39 -20.77 -1.49
C HIS A 42 1.99 -20.07 -2.71
N SER A 43 2.40 -18.80 -2.57
CA SER A 43 2.90 -17.97 -3.67
C SER A 43 4.24 -17.32 -3.36
N ASP A 44 5.05 -17.11 -4.40
CA ASP A 44 6.29 -16.34 -4.30
C ASP A 44 5.98 -14.84 -4.22
N ILE A 45 6.63 -14.12 -3.31
CA ILE A 45 6.36 -12.70 -3.05
C ILE A 45 7.31 -11.81 -3.86
N TYR A 46 6.73 -10.83 -4.53
CA TYR A 46 7.44 -9.78 -5.26
C TYR A 46 7.04 -8.43 -4.69
N ASN A 47 7.86 -7.89 -3.79
CA ASN A 47 7.56 -6.67 -3.06
C ASN A 47 8.25 -5.44 -3.67
N THR A 48 7.46 -4.42 -4.00
CA THR A 48 7.94 -3.12 -4.47
C THR A 48 7.58 -1.99 -3.49
N GLY A 49 7.01 -2.31 -2.33
CA GLY A 49 6.61 -1.36 -1.31
C GLY A 49 7.79 -0.59 -0.74
N VAL A 50 7.64 0.73 -0.61
CA VAL A 50 8.66 1.62 -0.05
C VAL A 50 8.07 2.53 1.00
N ASN A 51 8.73 2.64 2.16
CA ASN A 51 8.29 3.52 3.24
C ASN A 51 8.12 4.96 2.76
N GLY A 52 6.98 5.61 3.06
CA GLY A 52 6.78 7.01 2.70
C GLY A 52 6.55 7.28 1.20
N SER A 53 6.46 6.24 0.37
CA SER A 53 6.24 6.38 -1.07
C SER A 53 4.92 7.06 -1.43
N SER A 54 4.86 7.58 -2.66
CA SER A 54 3.67 8.23 -3.22
C SER A 54 2.91 7.32 -4.19
N LEU A 55 1.73 7.77 -4.62
CA LEU A 55 0.95 7.06 -5.65
C LEU A 55 1.67 7.02 -7.00
N GLU A 56 2.41 8.08 -7.35
CA GLU A 56 3.20 8.11 -8.57
C GLU A 56 4.23 6.97 -8.59
N TYR A 57 4.95 6.76 -7.48
CA TYR A 57 5.88 5.65 -7.35
C TYR A 57 5.19 4.29 -7.53
N LEU A 58 4.07 4.07 -6.82
CA LEU A 58 3.25 2.85 -6.92
C LEU A 58 2.86 2.58 -8.38
N ILE A 59 2.32 3.58 -9.08
CA ILE A 59 1.90 3.46 -10.49
C ILE A 59 3.08 3.16 -11.39
N THR A 60 4.22 3.82 -11.19
CA THR A 60 5.45 3.55 -11.97
C THR A 60 5.90 2.11 -11.81
N GLN A 61 5.90 1.57 -10.58
CA GLN A 61 6.21 0.17 -10.33
C GLN A 61 5.21 -0.76 -11.03
N LEU A 62 3.90 -0.48 -10.91
CA LEU A 62 2.88 -1.27 -11.60
C LEU A 62 3.10 -1.31 -13.11
N ILE A 63 3.35 -0.16 -13.75
CA ILE A 63 3.61 -0.07 -15.20
C ILE A 63 4.87 -0.84 -15.58
N GLN A 64 5.91 -0.78 -14.76
CA GLN A 64 7.17 -1.49 -15.01
C GLN A 64 7.01 -3.01 -14.94
N TYR A 65 6.20 -3.51 -14.00
CA TYR A 65 6.08 -4.95 -13.73
C TYR A 65 4.87 -5.62 -14.38
N LYS A 66 3.91 -4.88 -14.95
CA LYS A 66 2.65 -5.45 -15.48
C LYS A 66 2.84 -6.58 -16.49
N ASP A 67 3.85 -6.51 -17.33
CA ASP A 67 4.08 -7.51 -18.39
C ASP A 67 4.72 -8.80 -17.84
N LEU A 68 5.13 -8.80 -16.57
CA LEU A 68 5.64 -9.98 -15.86
C LEU A 68 4.56 -10.69 -15.04
N MET A 69 3.38 -10.08 -14.90
CA MET A 69 2.23 -10.64 -14.21
C MET A 69 1.44 -11.56 -15.15
N ASN A 70 1.09 -12.75 -14.67
CA ASN A 70 0.38 -13.76 -15.46
C ASN A 70 -1.04 -14.00 -14.93
N PRO A 71 -1.98 -14.43 -15.78
CA PRO A 71 -3.28 -14.90 -15.31
C PRO A 71 -3.13 -15.95 -14.21
N GLY A 72 -3.78 -15.71 -13.07
CA GLY A 72 -3.68 -16.57 -11.88
C GLY A 72 -2.71 -16.08 -10.81
N ASP A 73 -1.87 -15.08 -11.11
CA ASP A 73 -1.13 -14.33 -10.09
C ASP A 73 -2.09 -13.48 -9.24
N TYR A 74 -1.57 -13.05 -8.09
CA TYR A 74 -2.24 -12.16 -7.15
C TYR A 74 -1.53 -10.82 -7.05
N ALA A 75 -2.26 -9.75 -6.75
CA ALA A 75 -1.67 -8.45 -6.44
C ALA A 75 -2.34 -7.78 -5.22
N ILE A 76 -1.55 -7.11 -4.39
CA ILE A 76 -2.06 -6.27 -3.30
C ILE A 76 -1.48 -4.87 -3.45
N PHE A 77 -2.37 -3.88 -3.38
CA PHE A 77 -2.04 -2.48 -3.47
C PHE A 77 -2.39 -1.80 -2.14
N THR A 78 -1.44 -1.14 -1.49
CA THR A 78 -1.73 -0.21 -0.39
C THR A 78 -1.64 1.20 -0.93
N VAL A 79 -2.79 1.83 -1.20
CA VAL A 79 -2.82 3.20 -1.73
C VAL A 79 -2.59 4.19 -0.59
N THR A 80 -1.52 4.97 -0.75
CA THR A 80 -1.06 5.94 0.24
C THR A 80 -1.93 7.20 0.29
N GLU A 81 -1.62 8.10 1.22
CA GLU A 81 -2.24 9.41 1.35
C GLU A 81 -2.13 10.24 0.04
N PRO A 82 -3.24 10.82 -0.47
CA PRO A 82 -3.28 11.53 -1.75
C PRO A 82 -2.29 12.69 -1.91
N GLN A 83 -1.86 13.29 -0.80
CA GLN A 83 -0.98 14.46 -0.79
C GLN A 83 0.51 14.13 -0.94
N ARG A 84 0.90 12.85 -0.84
CA ARG A 84 2.30 12.44 -1.04
C ARG A 84 2.72 12.65 -2.50
N LYS A 85 3.98 13.05 -2.71
CA LYS A 85 4.52 13.41 -4.03
C LYS A 85 5.95 12.91 -4.20
N TRP A 86 6.19 12.14 -5.25
CA TRP A 86 7.53 11.68 -5.62
C TRP A 86 8.23 12.68 -6.55
N PHE A 87 8.92 13.66 -5.96
CA PHE A 87 9.64 14.70 -6.72
C PHE A 87 11.08 14.32 -7.08
N ILE A 88 11.69 13.45 -6.28
CA ILE A 88 13.10 13.06 -6.42
C ILE A 88 13.12 11.57 -6.73
N GLU A 89 13.36 11.24 -8.00
CA GLU A 89 13.25 9.87 -8.53
C GLU A 89 14.07 8.86 -7.69
N GLU A 90 15.26 9.25 -7.27
CA GLU A 90 16.16 8.39 -6.50
C GLU A 90 15.72 8.21 -5.04
N ARG A 91 14.76 9.01 -4.56
CA ARG A 91 14.26 9.01 -3.17
C ARG A 91 12.74 8.84 -3.13
N PRO A 92 12.22 7.65 -3.52
CA PRO A 92 10.80 7.35 -3.37
C PRO A 92 10.33 7.43 -1.92
N ASP A 93 11.24 7.22 -0.96
CA ASP A 93 10.97 7.32 0.48
C ASP A 93 10.66 8.74 0.98
N TRP A 94 10.94 9.76 0.17
CA TRP A 94 10.67 11.16 0.47
C TRP A 94 9.33 11.66 -0.07
N GLY A 95 8.44 10.74 -0.47
CA GLY A 95 7.10 11.07 -0.92
C GLY A 95 6.26 11.80 0.14
N ASN A 96 6.54 11.57 1.42
CA ASN A 96 5.85 12.23 2.52
C ASN A 96 6.45 13.62 2.83
N LEU A 97 5.86 14.67 2.25
CA LEU A 97 6.29 16.06 2.40
C LEU A 97 6.09 16.65 3.81
N PHE A 98 5.40 15.94 4.71
CA PHE A 98 5.14 16.37 6.07
C PHE A 98 5.98 15.62 7.12
N MET A 99 6.81 14.69 6.66
CA MET A 99 7.69 13.92 7.51
C MET A 99 8.93 14.73 7.91
N TYR A 100 9.42 14.50 9.14
CA TYR A 100 10.74 14.98 9.58
C TYR A 100 11.85 14.12 8.95
N GLY A 101 12.98 14.72 8.57
CA GLY A 101 14.12 13.99 7.98
C GLY A 101 13.97 13.62 6.50
N GLY A 102 12.96 14.17 5.80
CA GLY A 102 12.69 13.86 4.40
C GLY A 102 13.51 14.70 3.41
N TYR A 103 12.81 15.23 2.40
CA TYR A 103 13.39 16.05 1.33
C TYR A 103 14.20 17.26 1.81
N GLN A 104 14.01 17.71 3.05
CA GLN A 104 14.75 18.84 3.63
C GLN A 104 16.26 18.55 3.76
N GLU A 105 16.62 17.27 3.79
CA GLU A 105 18.02 16.81 3.80
C GLU A 105 18.65 16.81 2.41
N TYR A 106 17.90 17.11 1.34
CA TYR A 106 18.47 17.17 0.00
C TYR A 106 19.56 18.26 -0.09
N PRO A 107 20.73 17.96 -0.68
CA PRO A 107 21.86 18.88 -0.70
C PRO A 107 21.56 20.15 -1.49
N VAL A 108 20.75 20.04 -2.55
CA VAL A 108 20.42 21.18 -3.41
C VAL A 108 19.31 22.01 -2.78
N LYS A 109 19.67 23.10 -2.09
CA LYS A 109 18.72 23.97 -1.38
C LYS A 109 17.62 24.56 -2.27
N LYS A 110 17.89 24.79 -3.56
CA LYS A 110 16.88 25.22 -4.52
C LYS A 110 15.80 24.17 -4.77
N VAL A 111 16.15 22.88 -4.75
CA VAL A 111 15.17 21.80 -4.87
C VAL A 111 14.31 21.73 -3.61
N VAL A 112 14.92 21.85 -2.42
CA VAL A 112 14.18 21.93 -1.15
C VAL A 112 13.19 23.09 -1.19
N GLN A 113 13.65 24.29 -1.57
CA GLN A 113 12.79 25.47 -1.70
C GLN A 113 11.66 25.25 -2.71
N ALA A 114 11.91 24.62 -3.87
CA ALA A 114 10.87 24.36 -4.86
C ALA A 114 9.80 23.38 -4.33
N ILE A 115 10.20 22.39 -3.53
CA ILE A 115 9.26 21.46 -2.88
C ILE A 115 8.46 22.20 -1.79
N ASP A 116 9.09 23.09 -1.03
CA ASP A 116 8.40 23.95 -0.06
C ASP A 116 7.38 24.87 -0.78
N ASP A 117 7.79 25.52 -1.87
CA ASP A 117 6.90 26.38 -2.66
C ASP A 117 5.72 25.57 -3.21
N TYR A 118 5.95 24.34 -3.68
CA TYR A 118 4.87 23.44 -4.05
C TYR A 118 3.93 23.19 -2.86
N LYS A 119 4.49 22.78 -1.71
CA LYS A 119 3.75 22.41 -0.50
C LYS A 119 2.86 23.54 0.00
N TYR A 120 3.37 24.78 0.01
CA TYR A 120 2.67 25.93 0.58
C TYR A 120 1.84 26.73 -0.42
N HIS A 121 2.12 26.62 -1.73
CA HIS A 121 1.51 27.50 -2.72
C HIS A 121 0.82 26.79 -3.89
N LEU A 122 1.19 25.55 -4.23
CA LEU A 122 0.67 24.83 -5.41
C LEU A 122 -0.14 23.58 -5.08
N ALA A 123 0.06 23.02 -3.87
CA ALA A 123 -0.69 21.87 -3.39
C ALA A 123 -2.19 22.19 -3.38
N ASN A 124 -2.98 21.34 -4.03
CA ASN A 124 -4.42 21.49 -4.07
C ASN A 124 -5.11 20.13 -3.95
N LYS A 125 -6.16 20.10 -3.12
CA LYS A 125 -6.89 18.89 -2.77
C LYS A 125 -7.51 18.20 -3.98
N ALA A 126 -8.02 18.97 -4.95
CA ALA A 126 -8.66 18.42 -6.14
C ALA A 126 -7.67 17.57 -6.96
N GLY A 127 -6.49 18.11 -7.26
CA GLY A 127 -5.45 17.39 -8.00
C GLY A 127 -4.93 16.16 -7.27
N HIS A 128 -4.80 16.22 -5.94
CA HIS A 128 -4.45 15.06 -5.12
C HIS A 128 -5.49 13.95 -5.21
N LEU A 129 -6.77 14.28 -5.09
CA LEU A 129 -7.85 13.30 -5.24
C LEU A 129 -7.97 12.77 -6.67
N SER A 130 -7.78 13.62 -7.69
CA SER A 130 -7.76 13.17 -9.08
C SER A 130 -6.66 12.14 -9.34
N LEU A 131 -5.46 12.34 -8.78
CA LEU A 131 -4.39 11.34 -8.86
C LEU A 131 -4.77 10.05 -8.11
N TYR A 132 -5.34 10.16 -6.92
CA TYR A 132 -5.76 9.01 -6.11
C TYR A 132 -6.78 8.13 -6.84
N TYR A 133 -7.88 8.71 -7.32
CA TYR A 133 -8.88 7.97 -8.07
C TYR A 133 -8.39 7.52 -9.45
N GLY A 134 -7.54 8.31 -10.11
CA GLY A 134 -6.89 7.91 -11.35
C GLY A 134 -5.99 6.69 -11.18
N ALA A 135 -5.24 6.61 -10.07
CA ALA A 135 -4.42 5.46 -9.73
C ALA A 135 -5.28 4.20 -9.52
N ILE A 136 -6.38 4.30 -8.77
CA ILE A 136 -7.33 3.19 -8.56
C ILE A 136 -7.89 2.71 -9.91
N GLY A 137 -8.32 3.63 -10.78
CA GLY A 137 -8.82 3.29 -12.10
C GLY A 137 -7.79 2.57 -12.97
N LEU A 138 -6.53 3.02 -12.95
CA LEU A 138 -5.44 2.38 -13.68
C LEU A 138 -5.09 1.00 -13.12
N ILE A 139 -5.04 0.84 -11.79
CA ILE A 139 -4.83 -0.45 -11.12
C ILE A 139 -5.92 -1.44 -11.57
N ASN A 140 -7.19 -1.04 -11.48
CA ASN A 140 -8.31 -1.85 -11.91
C ASN A 140 -8.17 -2.25 -13.38
N HIS A 141 -7.90 -1.28 -14.28
CA HIS A 141 -7.73 -1.56 -15.70
C HIS A 141 -6.63 -2.60 -15.98
N ILE A 142 -5.44 -2.40 -15.41
CA ILE A 142 -4.29 -3.30 -15.62
C ILE A 142 -4.60 -4.69 -15.06
N CYS A 143 -5.12 -4.79 -13.84
CA CYS A 143 -5.41 -6.09 -13.22
C CYS A 143 -6.48 -6.86 -14.00
N LEU A 144 -7.53 -6.17 -14.48
CA LEU A 144 -8.56 -6.78 -15.34
C LEU A 144 -7.99 -7.25 -16.67
N TYR A 145 -7.18 -6.41 -17.34
CA TYR A 145 -6.55 -6.75 -18.61
C TYR A 145 -5.65 -7.99 -18.50
N HIS A 146 -4.84 -8.07 -17.44
CA HIS A 146 -3.93 -9.18 -17.19
C HIS A 146 -4.59 -10.36 -16.44
N LYS A 147 -5.88 -10.27 -16.09
CA LYS A 147 -6.63 -11.29 -15.33
C LYS A 147 -5.99 -11.63 -13.99
N ILE A 148 -5.52 -10.61 -13.29
CA ILE A 148 -4.89 -10.70 -11.95
C ILE A 148 -5.98 -10.62 -10.89
N LYS A 149 -5.90 -11.47 -9.88
CA LYS A 149 -6.75 -11.36 -8.68
C LYS A 149 -6.12 -10.35 -7.74
N TYR A 150 -6.83 -9.29 -7.38
CA TYR A 150 -6.21 -8.20 -6.65
C TYR A 150 -7.06 -7.61 -5.52
N CYS A 151 -6.38 -6.94 -4.58
CA CYS A 151 -6.97 -6.22 -3.47
C CYS A 151 -6.35 -4.82 -3.37
N ILE A 152 -7.17 -3.79 -3.25
CA ILE A 152 -6.72 -2.41 -3.02
C ILE A 152 -7.11 -2.00 -1.60
N LEU A 153 -6.12 -1.72 -0.77
CA LEU A 153 -6.29 -1.31 0.62
C LEU A 153 -5.95 0.18 0.75
N PRO A 154 -6.85 1.04 1.24
CA PRO A 154 -6.50 2.39 1.60
C PRO A 154 -5.60 2.37 2.85
N SER A 155 -4.36 2.85 2.72
CA SER A 155 -3.48 3.05 3.88
C SER A 155 -4.03 4.18 4.76
N PHE A 156 -4.59 5.21 4.12
CA PHE A 156 -5.16 6.40 4.74
C PHE A 156 -6.53 6.71 4.15
N SER A 157 -7.23 7.67 4.74
CA SER A 157 -8.47 8.19 4.17
C SER A 157 -8.23 8.91 2.81
N PRO A 158 -9.22 8.91 1.89
CA PRO A 158 -10.61 8.47 2.06
C PRO A 158 -10.83 6.96 1.88
N PRO A 159 -11.91 6.39 2.46
CA PRO A 159 -12.35 5.03 2.14
C PRO A 159 -12.63 4.90 0.65
N ILE A 160 -12.47 3.68 0.14
CA ILE A 160 -12.64 3.36 -1.27
C ILE A 160 -13.96 2.62 -1.43
N THR A 161 -14.98 3.31 -1.93
CA THR A 161 -16.22 2.67 -2.40
C THR A 161 -16.30 2.91 -3.90
N VAL A 162 -16.42 1.83 -4.68
CA VAL A 162 -16.68 1.94 -6.11
C VAL A 162 -18.02 1.28 -6.36
N GLU A 163 -19.02 2.11 -6.56
CA GLU A 163 -20.31 1.64 -7.04
C GLU A 163 -20.16 1.28 -8.52
N TYR A 164 -19.98 0.00 -8.80
CA TYR A 164 -20.22 -0.52 -10.14
C TYR A 164 -21.73 -0.44 -10.38
N ALA A 165 -22.17 0.49 -11.22
CA ALA A 165 -23.52 0.39 -11.77
C ALA A 165 -23.63 -1.00 -12.40
N GLU A 166 -24.60 -1.82 -11.97
CA GLU A 166 -24.86 -3.16 -12.50
C GLU A 166 -25.08 -3.09 -14.02
N PHE A 167 -24.00 -3.14 -14.81
CA PHE A 167 -24.09 -3.25 -16.27
C PHE A 167 -24.53 -4.67 -16.69
N ASP A 168 -24.57 -5.62 -15.75
CA ASP A 168 -24.94 -7.03 -15.97
C ASP A 168 -26.39 -7.26 -16.40
N LYS A 169 -27.27 -6.25 -16.35
CA LYS A 169 -28.63 -6.38 -16.89
C LYS A 169 -28.76 -6.06 -18.37
N PHE A 170 -27.74 -5.51 -19.03
CA PHE A 170 -27.83 -5.16 -20.44
C PHE A 170 -27.19 -6.18 -21.40
N ASP A 171 -26.24 -7.02 -20.95
CA ASP A 171 -25.46 -7.88 -21.86
C ASP A 171 -25.77 -9.40 -21.76
N LEU A 172 -26.36 -9.87 -20.64
CA LEU A 172 -26.77 -11.28 -20.51
C LEU A 172 -28.12 -11.60 -21.17
N ALA A 173 -28.95 -10.60 -21.46
CA ALA A 173 -30.21 -10.80 -22.19
C ALA A 173 -30.02 -10.98 -23.71
N PHE A 174 -28.81 -10.79 -24.24
CA PHE A 174 -28.51 -10.94 -25.67
C PHE A 174 -27.79 -12.25 -26.04
N ARG A 175 -27.44 -13.09 -25.05
CA ARG A 175 -26.75 -14.36 -25.28
C ARG A 175 -27.38 -15.48 -24.46
N ASP A 176 -28.18 -16.29 -25.16
CA ASP A 176 -28.65 -17.62 -24.78
C ASP A 176 -29.85 -17.74 -23.81
N ASN A 177 -30.99 -18.04 -24.42
CA ASN A 177 -32.13 -18.73 -23.81
C ASN A 177 -31.70 -20.09 -23.22
N LYS A 178 -31.15 -20.13 -22.01
CA LYS A 178 -31.00 -21.37 -21.24
C LYS A 178 -31.57 -21.23 -19.83
N THR A 179 -32.31 -22.26 -19.45
CA THR A 179 -33.14 -22.40 -18.26
C THR A 179 -32.33 -22.61 -16.98
N GLN A 180 -32.95 -22.26 -15.86
CA GLN A 180 -32.43 -22.08 -14.49
C GLN A 180 -31.97 -23.36 -13.74
N ASP A 181 -31.88 -24.52 -14.39
CA ASP A 181 -31.89 -25.82 -13.69
C ASP A 181 -30.52 -26.51 -13.45
N ASP A 182 -29.38 -25.87 -13.77
CA ASP A 182 -28.05 -26.52 -13.64
C ASP A 182 -27.09 -25.84 -12.64
N ILE A 183 -27.57 -25.44 -11.46
CA ILE A 183 -26.68 -24.96 -10.37
C ILE A 183 -26.49 -26.05 -9.32
N ASP A 184 -25.83 -27.12 -9.76
CA ASP A 184 -25.33 -28.20 -8.92
C ASP A 184 -23.91 -27.89 -8.42
N HIS A 185 -23.60 -28.37 -7.21
CA HIS A 185 -22.43 -28.03 -6.39
C HIS A 185 -21.07 -28.43 -7.01
N LYS A 186 -20.53 -27.57 -7.87
CA LYS A 186 -19.09 -27.53 -8.16
C LYS A 186 -18.59 -26.13 -7.87
N VAL A 187 -17.51 -26.02 -7.08
CA VAL A 187 -16.70 -24.81 -7.00
C VAL A 187 -16.20 -24.54 -8.42
N LYS A 188 -16.98 -23.77 -9.19
CA LYS A 188 -16.56 -23.20 -10.46
C LYS A 188 -15.39 -22.30 -10.09
N GLU A 189 -14.27 -22.46 -10.79
CA GLU A 189 -13.20 -21.47 -10.77
C GLU A 189 -13.84 -20.09 -10.88
N ILE A 190 -13.68 -19.28 -9.83
CA ILE A 190 -14.24 -17.93 -9.79
C ILE A 190 -13.60 -17.21 -10.99
N PRO A 191 -14.39 -16.69 -11.95
CA PRO A 191 -13.84 -15.95 -13.08
C PRO A 191 -12.91 -14.86 -12.55
N ALA A 192 -11.83 -14.56 -13.30
CA ALA A 192 -10.90 -13.49 -12.95
C ALA A 192 -11.71 -12.29 -12.44
N MET A 193 -11.46 -11.87 -11.20
CA MET A 193 -12.31 -10.91 -10.48
C MET A 193 -12.55 -9.69 -11.37
N GLY A 194 -13.75 -9.63 -11.96
CA GLY A 194 -14.08 -8.64 -12.99
C GLY A 194 -14.30 -7.24 -12.44
N GLN A 195 -14.27 -7.10 -11.11
CA GLN A 195 -14.62 -5.90 -10.37
C GLN A 195 -13.74 -5.78 -9.12
N MET A 196 -13.39 -4.54 -8.78
CA MET A 196 -12.78 -4.22 -7.51
C MET A 196 -13.79 -4.47 -6.39
N LEU A 197 -13.33 -5.12 -5.32
CA LEU A 197 -14.19 -5.40 -4.18
C LEU A 197 -14.26 -4.22 -3.22
N ASP A 198 -15.37 -4.12 -2.51
CA ASP A 198 -15.57 -3.08 -1.49
C ASP A 198 -14.55 -3.22 -0.36
N VAL A 199 -14.02 -2.08 0.07
CA VAL A 199 -13.14 -1.97 1.23
C VAL A 199 -13.66 -0.88 2.16
N TRP A 200 -13.99 -1.28 3.39
CA TRP A 200 -14.46 -0.36 4.44
C TRP A 200 -13.32 -0.04 5.40
N GLY A 201 -13.19 1.23 5.80
CA GLY A 201 -12.12 1.67 6.70
C GLY A 201 -10.79 1.92 5.99
N ASN A 202 -9.69 1.96 6.75
CA ASN A 202 -8.32 2.11 6.24
C ASN A 202 -7.29 1.50 7.21
N LEU A 203 -6.07 1.26 6.75
CA LEU A 203 -5.03 0.61 7.57
C LEU A 203 -4.55 1.50 8.74
N THR A 204 -4.55 2.82 8.57
CA THR A 204 -4.23 3.76 9.65
C THR A 204 -5.22 3.64 10.81
N GLN A 205 -6.50 3.40 10.53
CA GLN A 205 -7.51 3.20 11.56
C GLN A 205 -7.16 2.00 12.46
N ILE A 206 -6.83 0.85 11.87
CA ILE A 206 -6.37 -0.34 12.61
C ILE A 206 -5.15 0.01 13.47
N SER A 207 -4.17 0.68 12.87
CA SER A 207 -2.92 1.09 13.51
C SER A 207 -3.13 2.00 14.72
N THR A 208 -4.03 2.98 14.63
CA THR A 208 -4.32 3.94 15.71
C THR A 208 -5.19 3.34 16.80
N GLU A 209 -6.18 2.51 16.44
CA GLU A 209 -7.11 1.91 17.41
C GLU A 209 -6.41 0.87 18.31
N GLU A 210 -5.22 0.38 17.93
CA GLU A 210 -4.38 -0.45 18.81
C GLU A 210 -3.96 0.25 20.10
N PHE A 211 -3.92 1.58 20.13
CA PHE A 211 -3.64 2.35 21.36
C PHE A 211 -4.90 2.63 22.19
N GLY A 212 -6.08 2.42 21.58
CA GLY A 212 -7.40 2.56 22.18
C GLY A 212 -8.17 3.80 21.72
N ASP A 213 -9.47 3.82 22.00
CA ASP A 213 -10.42 4.86 21.54
C ASP A 213 -10.47 6.10 22.46
N GLY A 214 -9.57 6.17 23.43
CA GLY A 214 -9.72 6.98 24.63
C GLY A 214 -10.49 6.18 25.66
N ASP A 215 -10.11 6.30 26.93
CA ASP A 215 -11.12 6.10 27.97
C ASP A 215 -12.11 7.28 27.93
N GLU A 216 -13.07 7.31 28.85
CA GLU A 216 -14.06 8.39 28.99
C GLU A 216 -13.41 9.79 29.12
N ASN A 217 -12.11 9.84 29.41
CA ASN A 217 -11.30 11.05 29.62
C ASN A 217 -10.46 11.44 28.39
N GLY A 218 -10.35 10.59 27.36
CA GLY A 218 -9.59 10.85 26.15
C GLY A 218 -8.13 10.37 26.16
N ASP A 219 -7.71 9.59 27.16
CA ASP A 219 -6.30 9.31 27.44
C ASP A 219 -5.56 8.52 26.33
N ALA A 220 -6.24 7.69 25.53
CA ALA A 220 -5.57 6.90 24.49
C ALA A 220 -5.05 7.73 23.32
N LYS A 221 -5.74 8.83 22.99
CA LYS A 221 -5.25 9.80 22.00
C LYS A 221 -3.96 10.44 22.51
N ASP A 222 -3.88 10.68 23.81
CA ASP A 222 -2.68 11.21 24.45
C ASP A 222 -1.55 10.17 24.50
N VAL A 223 -1.84 8.88 24.68
CA VAL A 223 -0.86 7.79 24.59
C VAL A 223 -0.30 7.67 23.16
N TRP A 224 -1.15 7.62 22.14
CA TRP A 224 -0.71 7.57 20.75
C TRP A 224 0.13 8.79 20.40
N GLN A 225 -0.34 9.99 20.75
CA GLN A 225 0.40 11.24 20.49
C GLN A 225 1.74 11.27 21.24
N ASP A 226 1.77 10.87 22.51
CA ASP A 226 2.99 10.83 23.33
C ASP A 226 4.02 9.85 22.73
N ILE A 227 3.61 8.62 22.42
CA ILE A 227 4.50 7.64 21.81
C ILE A 227 4.94 8.12 20.42
N MET A 228 4.01 8.48 19.53
CA MET A 228 4.33 8.92 18.19
C MET A 228 5.24 10.14 18.18
N GLN A 229 4.95 11.19 18.96
CA GLN A 229 5.70 12.44 18.92
C GLN A 229 6.99 12.36 19.75
N ASN A 230 6.91 11.89 21.00
CA ASN A 230 8.02 12.00 21.95
C ASN A 230 8.99 10.81 21.88
N LYS A 231 8.50 9.60 21.54
CA LYS A 231 9.35 8.40 21.40
C LYS A 231 9.76 8.15 19.97
N TRP A 232 8.78 8.16 19.08
CA TRP A 232 8.92 7.74 17.69
C TRP A 232 9.13 8.89 16.71
N ARG A 233 9.13 10.14 17.19
CA ARG A 233 9.42 11.36 16.39
C ARG A 233 8.59 11.48 15.11
N GLY A 234 7.35 11.02 15.16
CA GLY A 234 6.40 10.99 14.05
C GLY A 234 6.49 9.75 13.16
N CYS A 235 7.32 8.77 13.50
CA CYS A 235 7.57 7.57 12.70
C CYS A 235 7.20 6.30 13.48
N ASP A 236 6.05 5.71 13.20
CA ASP A 236 5.66 4.46 13.85
C ASP A 236 6.68 3.34 13.58
N GLN A 237 7.26 2.82 14.67
CA GLN A 237 8.37 1.86 14.64
C GLN A 237 7.90 0.40 14.64
N ARG A 238 6.58 0.15 14.65
CA ARG A 238 6.03 -1.20 14.52
C ARG A 238 6.18 -1.69 13.08
N MET A 239 6.34 -3.00 12.92
CA MET A 239 6.34 -3.61 11.57
C MET A 239 5.04 -3.26 10.88
N ASN A 240 5.13 -2.58 9.73
CA ASN A 240 3.96 -2.15 8.95
C ASN A 240 2.89 -1.42 9.77
N HIS A 241 3.29 -0.73 10.85
CA HIS A 241 2.44 0.11 11.70
C HIS A 241 1.37 -0.64 12.50
N MET A 242 1.54 -1.94 12.75
CA MET A 242 0.54 -2.75 13.47
C MET A 242 1.21 -3.77 14.41
N THR A 243 0.44 -4.24 15.39
CA THR A 243 0.83 -5.39 16.22
C THR A 243 0.76 -6.70 15.43
N GLU A 244 1.54 -7.68 15.87
CA GLU A 244 1.56 -9.01 15.27
C GLU A 244 0.18 -9.70 15.28
N VAL A 245 -0.66 -9.45 16.29
CA VAL A 245 -2.02 -10.03 16.34
C VAL A 245 -2.89 -9.47 15.21
N ASN A 246 -2.88 -8.16 14.97
CA ASN A 246 -3.67 -7.56 13.90
C ASN A 246 -3.09 -7.86 12.51
N HIS A 247 -1.80 -8.17 12.39
CA HIS A 247 -1.24 -8.72 11.16
C HIS A 247 -1.93 -10.03 10.73
N GLU A 248 -2.24 -10.91 11.68
CA GLU A 248 -2.92 -12.17 11.39
C GLU A 248 -4.36 -11.93 10.90
N PHE A 249 -5.10 -11.03 11.55
CA PHE A 249 -6.46 -10.68 11.14
C PHE A 249 -6.51 -10.03 9.76
N LEU A 250 -5.59 -9.09 9.49
CA LEU A 250 -5.49 -8.45 8.18
C LEU A 250 -5.18 -9.48 7.09
N ALA A 251 -4.21 -10.36 7.33
CA ALA A 251 -3.83 -11.40 6.38
C ALA A 251 -5.01 -12.31 6.01
N LYS A 252 -5.82 -12.74 6.99
CA LYS A 252 -7.02 -13.56 6.74
C LYS A 252 -8.06 -12.82 5.91
N LYS A 253 -8.33 -11.55 6.21
CA LYS A 253 -9.30 -10.74 5.47
C LYS A 253 -8.85 -10.51 4.02
N VAL A 254 -7.58 -10.19 3.80
CA VAL A 254 -7.02 -10.02 2.45
C VAL A 254 -6.99 -11.33 1.67
N TYR A 255 -6.63 -12.45 2.32
CA TYR A 255 -6.72 -13.77 1.69
C TYR A 255 -8.14 -14.10 1.23
N ASN A 256 -9.14 -13.87 2.08
CA ASN A 256 -10.55 -14.09 1.73
C ASN A 256 -11.00 -13.20 0.56
N CYS A 257 -10.51 -11.97 0.49
CA CYS A 257 -10.73 -11.11 -0.67
C CYS A 257 -10.17 -11.73 -1.95
N LEU A 258 -8.89 -12.11 -1.93
CA LEU A 258 -8.20 -12.67 -3.11
C LEU A 258 -8.74 -14.02 -3.56
N VAL A 259 -9.19 -14.88 -2.64
CA VAL A 259 -9.58 -16.27 -2.94
C VAL A 259 -11.09 -16.43 -3.05
N MET A 260 -11.86 -15.80 -2.18
CA MET A 260 -13.31 -15.97 -2.08
C MET A 260 -14.10 -14.83 -2.73
N GLY A 261 -13.43 -13.73 -3.11
CA GLY A 261 -14.10 -12.57 -3.67
C GLY A 261 -14.89 -11.75 -2.64
N HIS A 262 -14.52 -11.83 -1.35
CA HIS A 262 -15.20 -11.09 -0.29
C HIS A 262 -14.64 -9.66 -0.16
N GLY A 263 -15.51 -8.67 0.10
CA GLY A 263 -15.06 -7.34 0.49
C GLY A 263 -14.20 -7.36 1.76
N VAL A 264 -13.38 -6.33 1.95
CA VAL A 264 -12.47 -6.20 3.11
C VAL A 264 -13.01 -5.17 4.09
N ASP A 265 -13.51 -5.64 5.23
CA ASP A 265 -13.88 -4.75 6.33
C ASP A 265 -12.67 -4.51 7.25
N LEU A 266 -12.09 -3.31 7.17
CA LEU A 266 -10.99 -2.84 8.03
C LEU A 266 -11.48 -2.18 9.33
N THR A 267 -12.79 -2.09 9.55
CA THR A 267 -13.38 -1.40 10.71
C THR A 267 -13.74 -2.34 11.87
N THR A 268 -13.81 -3.65 11.62
CA THR A 268 -14.21 -4.65 12.62
C THR A 268 -13.28 -5.86 12.68
N GLY A 269 -13.26 -6.52 13.84
CA GLY A 269 -12.53 -7.77 14.07
C GLY A 269 -11.04 -7.60 14.37
N PHE A 270 -10.56 -6.37 14.53
CA PHE A 270 -9.20 -6.07 14.99
C PHE A 270 -9.16 -5.85 16.49
N HIS A 271 -8.02 -6.18 17.09
CA HIS A 271 -7.72 -5.92 18.49
C HIS A 271 -7.48 -4.43 18.69
N LYS A 272 -8.20 -3.84 19.64
CA LYS A 272 -8.09 -2.42 20.03
C LYS A 272 -7.53 -2.30 21.45
N SER A 273 -6.97 -1.14 21.77
CA SER A 273 -6.48 -0.82 23.13
C SER A 273 -5.48 -1.83 23.69
N VAL A 274 -4.64 -2.41 22.82
CA VAL A 274 -3.63 -3.41 23.18
C VAL A 274 -2.25 -2.79 23.46
N ILE A 275 -2.04 -1.53 23.09
CA ILE A 275 -0.81 -0.76 23.34
C ILE A 275 -1.08 0.36 24.34
N ASN A 276 -0.20 0.50 25.33
CA ASN A 276 -0.20 1.56 26.32
C ASN A 276 1.24 1.98 26.69
N LYS A 277 1.39 2.98 27.57
CA LYS A 277 2.69 3.51 28.02
C LYS A 277 3.58 2.47 28.70
N ASP A 278 3.01 1.40 29.25
CA ASP A 278 3.74 0.38 30.00
C ASP A 278 4.19 -0.79 29.11
N ASN A 279 3.51 -1.03 27.98
CA ASN A 279 3.73 -2.21 27.15
C ASN A 279 4.17 -1.92 25.71
N PHE A 280 4.26 -0.65 25.29
CA PHE A 280 4.75 -0.33 23.95
C PHE A 280 6.20 -0.83 23.79
N ARG A 281 6.50 -1.33 22.59
CA ARG A 281 7.82 -1.85 22.26
C ARG A 281 8.26 -1.29 20.91
N ASP A 282 9.52 -0.88 20.87
CA ASP A 282 10.19 -0.64 19.60
C ASP A 282 10.47 -2.00 18.97
N ILE A 283 9.74 -2.32 17.91
CA ILE A 283 10.00 -3.55 17.14
C ILE A 283 11.21 -3.32 16.22
N ASN A 284 11.51 -2.07 15.91
CA ASN A 284 12.58 -1.70 15.01
C ASN A 284 13.28 -0.41 15.47
N PRO A 285 13.95 -0.40 16.64
CA PRO A 285 14.54 0.82 17.21
C PRO A 285 15.62 1.47 16.33
N ASP A 286 16.21 0.70 15.40
CA ASP A 286 17.21 1.19 14.44
C ASP A 286 16.57 1.73 13.14
N ASN A 287 15.25 1.54 12.93
CA ASN A 287 14.51 2.02 11.77
C ASN A 287 13.93 3.41 11.98
N ILE A 288 14.73 4.29 12.57
CA ILE A 288 14.48 5.73 12.60
C ILE A 288 14.77 6.34 11.22
N TYR A 289 14.33 5.66 10.15
CA TYR A 289 14.68 5.85 8.75
C TYR A 289 16.07 5.29 8.37
N ASN A 290 16.07 4.21 7.56
CA ASN A 290 17.18 3.84 6.68
C ASN A 290 17.43 4.96 5.64
N HIS A 291 17.83 6.16 6.09
CA HIS A 291 18.41 7.18 5.21
C HIS A 291 19.84 6.83 4.80
N GLU A 292 20.31 5.59 5.05
CA GLU A 292 21.54 5.05 4.47
C GLU A 292 21.47 4.85 2.94
N TYR A 293 20.76 5.70 2.22
CA TYR A 293 21.18 6.01 0.85
C TYR A 293 22.27 7.07 0.97
N CYS A 294 23.52 6.59 1.04
CA CYS A 294 24.71 7.40 0.88
C CYS A 294 24.58 8.19 -0.43
N MET A 295 24.19 9.45 -0.34
CA MET A 295 24.24 10.39 -1.45
C MET A 295 25.71 10.49 -1.82
N LYS A 296 26.11 9.81 -2.90
CA LYS A 296 27.42 10.07 -3.52
C LYS A 296 27.46 11.57 -3.83
N ASP A 297 28.59 12.23 -3.67
CA ASP A 297 28.76 13.62 -4.09
C ASP A 297 28.38 13.71 -5.58
N ILE A 298 27.18 14.23 -5.86
CA ILE A 298 26.68 14.40 -7.22
C ILE A 298 27.20 15.74 -7.70
N ASP A 299 28.08 15.70 -8.71
CA ASP A 299 28.46 16.87 -9.49
C ASP A 299 27.21 17.45 -10.17
N GLU A 300 26.78 18.61 -9.65
CA GLU A 300 25.48 19.26 -9.89
C GLU A 300 25.20 19.51 -11.38
N GLU A 301 26.23 19.84 -12.17
CA GLU A 301 26.06 20.22 -13.57
C GLU A 301 25.99 18.99 -14.48
N VAL A 302 26.74 17.95 -14.13
CA VAL A 302 26.83 16.71 -14.91
C VAL A 302 25.57 15.86 -14.75
N ALA A 303 25.04 15.74 -13.54
CA ALA A 303 23.84 14.94 -13.29
C ALA A 303 22.58 15.54 -13.94
N TYR A 304 22.41 16.86 -13.83
CA TYR A 304 21.29 17.56 -14.47
C TYR A 304 21.34 17.42 -16.00
N LYS A 305 22.50 17.68 -16.63
CA LYS A 305 22.65 17.55 -18.09
C LYS A 305 22.49 16.11 -18.60
N LYS A 306 22.88 15.10 -17.81
CA LYS A 306 22.76 13.69 -18.19
C LYS A 306 21.32 13.18 -18.11
N LYS A 307 20.55 13.62 -17.12
CA LYS A 307 19.18 13.13 -16.86
C LYS A 307 18.12 13.75 -17.78
N TYR A 308 18.28 15.03 -18.14
CA TYR A 308 17.26 15.76 -18.90
C TYR A 308 17.55 15.92 -20.41
N ASN A 309 18.62 15.30 -20.93
CA ASN A 309 18.92 15.25 -22.38
C ASN A 309 18.49 13.93 -23.06
N THR A 310 17.93 12.98 -22.32
CA THR A 310 17.36 11.77 -22.91
C THR A 310 16.04 12.09 -23.59
N LYS A 311 16.01 12.00 -24.93
CA LYS A 311 14.79 12.11 -25.72
C LYS A 311 13.78 11.07 -25.24
N PHE A 312 12.68 11.52 -24.64
CA PHE A 312 11.52 10.68 -24.41
C PHE A 312 10.96 10.24 -25.77
N LYS A 313 11.04 8.94 -26.07
CA LYS A 313 10.19 8.33 -27.09
C LYS A 313 8.86 8.02 -26.39
N LEU A 314 7.88 8.89 -26.60
CA LEU A 314 6.49 8.48 -26.46
C LEU A 314 6.22 7.42 -27.54
N PHE A 315 5.55 6.34 -27.12
CA PHE A 315 5.06 5.27 -27.99
C PHE A 315 4.27 5.85 -29.18
#